data_AF-U6CYC2-F1
#
_entry.id   AF-U6CYC2-F1
#
_cell.length_a   1.000
_cell.length_b   1.000
_cell.length_c   1.000
_cell.angle_alpha   90.00
_cell.angle_beta   90.00
_cell.angle_gamma   90.00
#
_symmetry.space_group_name_H-M   'P 1'
#
loop_
_entity.id
_entity.type
_entity.pdbx_description
1 polymer ?
#
loop_
_entity_poly.entity_id
_entity_poly.type
_entity_poly.pdbx_seq_one_letter_code
_entity_poly.pdbx_strand_id
1 'polypeptide(L)'
;EEEEEEDGPAVLVEQQTDSAMEPTGPTRERYKDGVVTIGCVGFPNVGKSSLINGLVGRKVVSVSRTPGHTRYFQTYFLTPSVKLCDCPGLIFPSLLPRQLQVLAGIYPIAQIQEPYTAVGYLASRIPVQVLLHLRHPEAKDPSAEHPWCAWDICEAWAEKRGYKTAKAARNDVYRAANSLLRLALDGRLSLCFHPPGYNEQKGTWESHPETTELVVLQGRVGPAGDEEEEEE
;
A
#
# COMPACT_ATOMS: atom_id res chain seq x y z
N GLU A 1 35.59 -47.03 -19.84
CA GLU A 1 35.13 -45.67 -20.20
C GLU A 1 33.59 -45.66 -20.30
N GLU A 2 32.78 -45.67 -19.23
CA GLU A 2 33.00 -45.17 -17.85
C GLU A 2 33.47 -43.69 -17.86
N GLU A 3 32.96 -42.72 -17.10
CA GLU A 3 31.95 -42.57 -16.02
C GLU A 3 31.46 -41.08 -16.10
N GLU A 4 30.45 -40.55 -15.39
CA GLU A 4 29.63 -40.96 -14.23
C GLU A 4 28.11 -40.74 -14.55
N GLU A 5 27.21 -41.11 -13.63
CA GLU A 5 25.84 -40.56 -13.51
C GLU A 5 25.82 -39.52 -12.35
N GLU A 6 25.14 -38.38 -12.49
CA GLU A 6 24.87 -37.47 -11.36
C GLU A 6 23.36 -37.38 -11.09
N ASP A 7 22.87 -38.30 -10.26
CA ASP A 7 21.44 -38.42 -9.89
C ASP A 7 21.07 -37.40 -8.79
N GLY A 8 20.58 -36.23 -9.22
CA GLY A 8 19.99 -35.23 -8.35
C GLY A 8 18.50 -35.50 -8.12
N PRO A 9 17.96 -35.44 -6.88
CA PRO A 9 16.62 -35.92 -6.57
C PRO A 9 15.56 -35.12 -7.34
N ALA A 10 14.90 -35.78 -8.28
CA ALA A 10 13.78 -35.24 -9.02
C ALA A 10 12.64 -34.85 -8.05
N VAL A 11 12.45 -33.55 -7.84
CA VAL A 11 11.32 -33.03 -7.08
C VAL A 11 10.06 -33.35 -7.88
N LEU A 12 9.34 -34.40 -7.45
CA LEU A 12 8.05 -34.80 -8.00
C LEU A 12 7.02 -33.70 -7.72
N VAL A 13 6.97 -32.71 -8.62
CA VAL A 13 5.88 -31.76 -8.70
C VAL A 13 4.67 -32.49 -9.27
N GLU A 14 3.84 -33.07 -8.39
CA GLU A 14 2.50 -33.48 -8.79
C GLU A 14 1.74 -32.23 -9.25
N GLN A 15 1.69 -32.04 -10.56
CA GLN A 15 0.73 -31.12 -11.19
C GLN A 15 -0.67 -31.73 -11.09
N GLN A 16 -1.27 -31.66 -9.90
CA GLN A 16 -2.72 -31.75 -9.79
C GLN A 16 -3.29 -30.50 -10.46
N THR A 17 -3.61 -30.63 -11.74
CA THR A 17 -4.36 -29.61 -12.48
C THR A 17 -5.75 -29.55 -11.89
N ASP A 18 -5.97 -28.55 -11.05
CA ASP A 18 -7.22 -28.32 -10.36
C ASP A 18 -8.31 -27.98 -11.40
N SER A 19 -9.14 -28.97 -11.76
CA SER A 19 -10.19 -28.87 -12.80
C SER A 19 -11.30 -27.84 -12.47
N ALA A 20 -11.15 -27.09 -11.38
CA ALA A 20 -12.05 -26.04 -10.91
C ALA A 20 -12.06 -24.75 -11.75
N MET A 21 -11.42 -24.70 -12.93
CA MET A 21 -11.41 -23.50 -13.79
C MET A 21 -12.31 -23.54 -15.04
N GLU A 22 -13.00 -24.65 -15.34
CA GLU A 22 -13.98 -24.66 -16.44
C GLU A 22 -15.36 -24.10 -16.01
N PRO A 23 -15.97 -23.17 -16.76
CA PRO A 23 -17.14 -22.40 -16.29
C PRO A 23 -18.51 -23.08 -16.54
N THR A 24 -18.57 -24.27 -17.13
CA THR A 24 -19.82 -24.91 -17.58
C THR A 24 -19.96 -26.37 -17.12
N GLY A 25 -20.49 -26.57 -15.92
CA GLY A 25 -20.79 -27.90 -15.34
C GLY A 25 -21.70 -27.80 -14.11
N PRO A 26 -22.50 -28.83 -13.78
CA PRO A 26 -23.60 -28.72 -12.81
C PRO A 26 -23.10 -28.59 -11.37
N THR A 27 -23.77 -27.73 -10.60
CA THR A 27 -23.70 -27.63 -9.12
C THR A 27 -22.31 -27.89 -8.52
N ARG A 28 -21.36 -26.95 -8.74
CA ARG A 28 -20.10 -26.94 -7.98
C ARG A 28 -20.37 -27.04 -6.48
N GLU A 29 -19.79 -28.05 -5.84
CA GLU A 29 -19.83 -28.23 -4.39
C GLU A 29 -19.21 -26.99 -3.72
N ARG A 30 -20.03 -26.20 -3.02
CA ARG A 30 -19.61 -24.88 -2.48
C ARG A 30 -18.78 -24.97 -1.20
N TYR A 31 -18.72 -26.15 -0.59
CA TYR A 31 -18.04 -26.43 0.67
C TYR A 31 -17.57 -27.87 0.64
N LYS A 32 -16.28 -28.10 0.82
CA LYS A 32 -15.70 -29.45 0.87
C LYS A 32 -15.75 -29.93 2.33
N ASP A 33 -16.18 -31.18 2.54
CA ASP A 33 -16.28 -31.79 3.88
C ASP A 33 -17.12 -30.96 4.89
N GLY A 34 -18.11 -30.20 4.40
CA GLY A 34 -18.93 -29.28 5.21
C GLY A 34 -18.23 -27.99 5.64
N VAL A 35 -17.02 -27.71 5.13
CA VAL A 35 -16.21 -26.53 5.46
C VAL A 35 -16.17 -25.55 4.30
N VAL A 36 -16.58 -24.30 4.55
CA VAL A 36 -16.40 -23.17 3.63
C VAL A 36 -14.97 -22.65 3.75
N THR A 37 -14.28 -22.48 2.62
CA THR A 37 -12.90 -21.98 2.58
C THR A 37 -12.83 -20.65 1.83
N ILE A 38 -12.31 -19.61 2.48
CA ILE A 38 -12.26 -18.22 2.00
C ILE A 38 -10.79 -17.78 1.86
N GLY A 39 -10.35 -17.47 0.65
CA GLY A 39 -8.97 -17.03 0.38
C GLY A 39 -8.82 -15.51 0.32
N CYS A 40 -7.84 -14.96 1.03
CA CYS A 40 -7.44 -13.56 0.91
C CYS A 40 -6.36 -13.43 -0.18
N VAL A 41 -6.70 -12.77 -1.30
CA VAL A 41 -5.80 -12.59 -2.47
C VAL A 41 -5.58 -11.10 -2.74
N GLY A 42 -4.38 -10.73 -3.21
CA GLY A 42 -4.02 -9.35 -3.55
C GLY A 42 -2.53 -9.06 -3.40
N PHE A 43 -2.14 -7.82 -3.73
CA PHE A 43 -0.75 -7.34 -3.69
C PHE A 43 -0.06 -7.54 -2.30
N PRO A 44 1.28 -7.48 -2.24
CA PRO A 44 1.99 -7.32 -0.98
C PRO A 44 1.46 -6.12 -0.16
N ASN A 45 1.58 -6.19 1.16
CA ASN A 45 1.30 -5.09 2.11
C ASN A 45 -0.14 -4.51 2.16
N VAL A 46 -1.09 -4.96 1.34
CA VAL A 46 -2.52 -4.50 1.37
C VAL A 46 -3.32 -4.96 2.62
N GLY A 47 -2.66 -5.52 3.64
CA GLY A 47 -3.29 -5.86 4.92
C GLY A 47 -3.93 -7.25 5.02
N LYS A 48 -3.79 -8.16 4.04
CA LYS A 48 -4.39 -9.51 4.04
C LYS A 48 -4.22 -10.28 5.36
N SER A 49 -2.98 -10.49 5.79
CA SER A 49 -2.63 -11.16 7.05
C SER A 49 -3.11 -10.40 8.30
N SER A 50 -3.22 -9.07 8.21
CA SER A 50 -3.75 -8.22 9.28
C SER A 50 -5.27 -8.36 9.41
N LEU A 51 -5.99 -8.46 8.29
CA LEU A 51 -7.43 -8.74 8.25
C LEU A 51 -7.73 -10.10 8.88
N ILE A 52 -6.95 -11.14 8.55
CA ILE A 52 -7.10 -12.48 9.16
C ILE A 52 -6.91 -12.42 10.68
N ASN A 53 -5.87 -11.74 11.17
CA ASN A 53 -5.68 -11.53 12.61
C ASN A 53 -6.84 -10.78 13.28
N GLY A 54 -7.41 -9.78 12.59
CA GLY A 54 -8.58 -9.03 13.06
C GLY A 54 -9.84 -9.91 13.15
N LEU A 55 -10.13 -10.67 12.09
CA LEU A 55 -11.28 -11.59 12.04
C LEU A 55 -11.17 -12.71 13.08
N VAL A 56 -9.98 -13.27 13.29
CA VAL A 56 -9.72 -14.34 14.28
C VAL A 56 -9.64 -13.79 15.72
N GLY A 57 -9.60 -12.46 15.91
CA GLY A 57 -9.55 -11.80 17.22
C GLY A 57 -8.24 -11.99 17.99
N ARG A 58 -7.22 -12.61 17.39
CA ARG A 58 -5.89 -12.85 17.98
C ARG A 58 -4.83 -12.98 16.89
N LYS A 59 -3.58 -12.76 17.27
CA LYS A 59 -2.42 -12.87 16.37
C LYS A 59 -2.10 -14.33 16.03
N VAL A 60 -2.67 -14.84 14.93
CA VAL A 60 -2.40 -16.16 14.35
C VAL A 60 -1.41 -16.12 13.18
N VAL A 61 -1.33 -14.99 12.45
CA VAL A 61 -0.37 -14.75 11.36
C VAL A 61 0.65 -13.72 11.79
N SER A 62 1.93 -13.93 11.42
CA SER A 62 2.96 -12.91 11.55
C SER A 62 2.79 -11.81 10.49
N VAL A 63 2.82 -10.54 10.88
CA VAL A 63 2.66 -9.39 9.97
C VAL A 63 3.93 -8.54 9.90
N SER A 64 4.17 -7.92 8.74
CA SER A 64 5.30 -7.03 8.49
C SER A 64 4.91 -5.92 7.52
N ARG A 65 5.66 -4.82 7.54
CA ARG A 65 5.59 -3.72 6.54
C ARG A 65 6.41 -4.00 5.27
N THR A 66 7.25 -5.03 5.28
CA THR A 66 8.13 -5.35 4.15
C THR A 66 7.46 -6.35 3.21
N PRO A 67 7.48 -6.13 1.88
CA PRO A 67 7.00 -7.11 0.90
C PRO A 67 7.66 -8.49 1.07
N GLY A 68 6.94 -9.56 0.69
CA GLY A 68 7.48 -10.92 0.71
C GLY A 68 7.57 -11.57 2.11
N HIS A 69 6.80 -11.06 3.09
CA HIS A 69 6.70 -11.63 4.43
C HIS A 69 5.89 -12.93 4.45
N THR A 70 4.65 -12.90 3.95
CA THR A 70 3.85 -14.13 3.70
C THR A 70 4.38 -14.81 2.44
N ARG A 71 5.11 -15.91 2.63
CA ARG A 71 5.74 -16.69 1.54
C ARG A 71 5.00 -17.98 1.19
N TYR A 72 4.26 -18.53 2.13
CA TYR A 72 3.55 -19.81 2.00
C TYR A 72 2.06 -19.61 2.23
N PHE A 73 1.27 -20.37 1.47
CA PHE A 73 -0.16 -20.50 1.68
C PHE A 73 -0.42 -21.14 3.05
N GLN A 74 -1.25 -20.51 3.87
CA GLN A 74 -1.56 -20.95 5.24
C GLN A 74 -3.06 -20.87 5.49
N THR A 75 -3.60 -21.78 6.30
CA THR A 75 -5.05 -21.84 6.57
C THR A 75 -5.37 -21.86 8.05
N TYR A 76 -6.40 -21.12 8.45
CA TYR A 76 -6.83 -20.93 9.83
C TYR A 76 -8.33 -21.13 9.93
N PHE A 77 -8.80 -21.93 10.90
CA PHE A 77 -10.22 -22.02 11.20
C PHE A 77 -10.68 -20.78 11.97
N LEU A 78 -11.71 -20.10 11.46
CA LEU A 78 -12.43 -19.03 12.16
C LEU A 78 -13.57 -19.63 13.00
N THR A 79 -14.26 -20.63 12.44
CA THR A 79 -15.24 -21.49 13.12
C THR A 79 -15.02 -22.94 12.67
N PRO A 80 -15.64 -23.96 13.29
CA PRO A 80 -15.52 -25.35 12.82
C PRO A 80 -15.92 -25.57 11.36
N SER A 81 -16.77 -24.70 10.80
CA SER A 81 -17.28 -24.77 9.41
C SER A 81 -16.70 -23.70 8.48
N VAL A 82 -15.84 -22.79 8.96
CA VAL A 82 -15.27 -21.69 8.16
C VAL A 82 -13.76 -21.60 8.33
N LYS A 83 -13.04 -21.71 7.20
CA LYS A 83 -11.59 -21.62 7.08
C LYS A 83 -11.20 -20.38 6.28
N LEU A 84 -10.25 -19.61 6.80
CA LEU A 84 -9.60 -18.49 6.12
C LEU A 84 -8.23 -18.93 5.60
N CYS A 85 -7.84 -18.49 4.40
CA CYS A 85 -6.53 -18.75 3.82
C CYS A 85 -5.75 -17.46 3.60
N ASP A 86 -4.53 -17.38 4.14
CA ASP A 86 -3.59 -16.31 3.81
C ASP A 86 -2.72 -16.74 2.63
N CYS A 87 -2.82 -15.99 1.53
CA CYS A 87 -2.02 -16.21 0.33
C CYS A 87 -0.81 -15.26 0.29
N PRO A 88 0.32 -15.68 -0.29
CA PRO A 88 1.43 -14.77 -0.60
C PRO A 88 0.98 -13.54 -1.40
N GLY A 89 1.74 -12.45 -1.29
CA GLY A 89 1.49 -11.25 -2.09
C GLY A 89 1.73 -11.52 -3.57
N LEU A 90 0.66 -11.57 -4.37
CA LEU A 90 0.76 -11.74 -5.82
C LEU A 90 1.02 -10.40 -6.48
N ILE A 91 1.96 -10.37 -7.42
CA ILE A 91 2.27 -9.21 -8.26
C ILE A 91 2.00 -9.64 -9.70
N PHE A 92 0.88 -9.21 -10.26
CA PHE A 92 0.61 -9.39 -11.68
C PHE A 92 1.53 -8.47 -12.51
N PRO A 93 1.93 -8.84 -13.74
CA PRO A 93 2.66 -7.96 -14.65
C PRO A 93 1.84 -6.69 -14.91
N SER A 94 2.15 -5.61 -14.18
CA SER A 94 1.33 -4.39 -14.18
C SER A 94 1.91 -3.33 -15.11
N LEU A 95 1.04 -2.64 -15.83
CA LEU A 95 1.37 -1.44 -16.61
C LEU A 95 1.54 -0.18 -15.74
N LEU A 96 1.54 -0.30 -14.41
CA LEU A 96 1.60 0.85 -13.51
C LEU A 96 3.01 1.47 -13.49
N PRO A 97 3.14 2.80 -13.44
CA PRO A 97 4.43 3.46 -13.26
C PRO A 97 5.17 2.96 -12.01
N ARG A 98 6.49 2.79 -12.11
CA ARG A 98 7.35 2.30 -11.00
C ARG A 98 7.13 3.10 -9.70
N GLN A 99 6.94 4.41 -9.81
CA GLN A 99 6.70 5.32 -8.70
C GLN A 99 5.42 4.95 -7.92
N LEU A 100 4.35 4.59 -8.64
CA LEU A 100 3.10 4.15 -8.03
C LEU A 100 3.25 2.77 -7.38
N GLN A 101 3.98 1.84 -8.02
CA GLN A 101 4.28 0.53 -7.42
C GLN A 101 5.11 0.65 -6.12
N VAL A 102 6.01 1.64 -6.06
CA VAL A 102 6.77 1.98 -4.84
C VAL A 102 5.85 2.55 -3.75
N LEU A 103 5.00 3.53 -4.08
CA LEU A 103 4.08 4.16 -3.13
C LEU A 103 2.98 3.19 -2.64
N ALA A 104 2.56 2.24 -3.46
CA ALA A 104 1.67 1.15 -3.10
C ALA A 104 2.36 0.06 -2.24
N GLY A 105 3.65 0.21 -1.92
CA GLY A 105 4.39 -0.73 -1.08
C GLY A 105 4.60 -2.10 -1.73
N ILE A 106 4.60 -2.20 -3.06
CA ILE A 106 4.90 -3.45 -3.79
C ILE A 106 6.42 -3.73 -3.73
N TYR A 107 7.23 -2.68 -3.91
CA TYR A 107 8.69 -2.77 -3.79
C TYR A 107 9.17 -2.45 -2.38
N PRO A 108 10.17 -3.18 -1.84
CA PRO A 108 10.78 -2.86 -0.55
C PRO A 108 11.58 -1.56 -0.64
N ILE A 109 11.09 -0.49 0.01
CA ILE A 109 11.68 0.86 -0.03
C ILE A 109 13.19 0.85 0.23
N ALA A 110 13.67 0.00 1.13
CA ALA A 110 15.09 -0.10 1.49
C ALA A 110 16.03 -0.58 0.37
N GLN A 111 15.51 -1.19 -0.71
CA GLN A 111 16.30 -1.67 -1.86
C GLN A 111 16.30 -0.67 -3.04
N ILE A 112 15.57 0.43 -2.92
CA ILE A 112 15.38 1.43 -3.98
C ILE A 112 16.62 2.34 -4.05
N GLN A 113 17.49 2.10 -5.04
CA GLN A 113 18.70 2.92 -5.28
C GLN A 113 18.38 4.40 -5.58
N GLU A 114 17.31 4.65 -6.31
CA GLU A 114 16.83 5.98 -6.71
C GLU A 114 15.38 6.14 -6.21
N PRO A 115 15.17 6.78 -5.04
CA PRO A 115 13.86 7.01 -4.44
C PRO A 115 13.27 8.39 -4.76
N TYR A 116 14.06 9.32 -5.29
CA TYR A 116 13.69 10.73 -5.47
C TYR A 116 12.59 10.91 -6.53
N THR A 117 12.59 10.12 -7.61
CA THR A 117 11.50 10.17 -8.60
C THR A 117 10.16 9.75 -8.01
N ALA A 118 10.14 8.83 -7.04
CA ALA A 118 8.91 8.44 -6.34
C ALA A 118 8.44 9.54 -5.36
N VAL A 119 9.38 10.25 -4.71
CA VAL A 119 9.06 11.44 -3.89
C VAL A 119 8.53 12.58 -4.76
N GLY A 120 9.12 12.83 -5.93
CA GLY A 120 8.63 13.82 -6.89
C GLY A 120 7.23 13.48 -7.42
N TYR A 121 6.97 12.21 -7.72
CA TYR A 121 5.64 11.74 -8.12
C TYR A 121 4.59 11.99 -7.02
N LEU A 122 4.95 11.77 -5.75
CA LEU A 122 4.10 12.08 -4.59
C LEU A 122 3.87 13.61 -4.46
N ALA A 123 4.94 14.40 -4.48
CA ALA A 123 4.90 15.86 -4.32
C ALA A 123 4.17 16.59 -5.46
N SER A 124 4.14 16.01 -6.67
CA SER A 124 3.33 16.54 -7.78
C SER A 124 1.82 16.32 -7.62
N ARG A 125 1.38 15.58 -6.60
CA ARG A 125 -0.04 15.22 -6.36
C ARG A 125 -0.58 15.66 -5.00
N ILE A 126 0.28 15.80 -3.99
CA ILE A 126 -0.07 16.33 -2.67
C ILE A 126 0.95 17.40 -2.25
N PRO A 127 0.53 18.45 -1.52
CA PRO A 127 1.42 19.56 -1.14
C PRO A 127 2.32 19.16 0.05
N VAL A 128 3.26 18.24 -0.19
CA VAL A 128 4.18 17.66 0.83
C VAL A 128 4.89 18.75 1.64
N GLN A 129 5.33 19.82 0.97
CA GLN A 129 6.00 20.96 1.60
C GLN A 129 5.12 21.71 2.60
N VAL A 130 3.81 21.81 2.35
CA VAL A 130 2.86 22.43 3.28
C VAL A 130 2.50 21.45 4.40
N LEU A 131 2.14 20.21 4.05
CA LEU A 131 1.76 19.15 4.99
C LEU A 131 2.85 18.80 6.00
N LEU A 132 4.12 18.91 5.62
CA LEU A 132 5.26 18.69 6.50
C LEU A 132 5.87 19.98 7.06
N HIS A 133 5.28 21.15 6.77
CA HIS A 133 5.81 22.49 7.09
C HIS A 133 7.32 22.60 6.83
N LEU A 134 7.72 22.41 5.57
CA LEU A 134 9.10 22.52 5.10
C LEU A 134 9.43 23.98 4.75
N ARG A 135 10.68 24.37 4.97
CA ARG A 135 11.24 25.62 4.45
C ARG A 135 12.16 25.27 3.28
N HIS A 136 12.15 26.06 2.22
CA HIS A 136 13.00 25.79 1.06
C HIS A 136 14.48 25.95 1.46
N PRO A 137 15.40 25.02 1.11
CA PRO A 137 16.80 25.07 1.57
C PRO A 137 17.52 26.37 1.18
N GLU A 138 17.14 26.96 0.04
CA GLU A 138 17.74 28.20 -0.48
C GLU A 138 17.02 29.49 -0.04
N ALA A 139 15.87 29.39 0.64
CA ALA A 139 15.08 30.56 1.05
C ALA A 139 15.74 31.31 2.22
N LYS A 140 16.73 32.14 1.87
CA LYS A 140 17.36 33.13 2.76
C LYS A 140 16.47 34.36 2.96
N ASP A 141 15.62 34.66 1.98
CA ASP A 141 14.62 35.72 2.02
C ASP A 141 13.21 35.09 2.04
N PRO A 142 12.36 35.37 3.04
CA PRO A 142 10.98 34.86 3.11
C PRO A 142 10.06 35.33 1.97
N SER A 143 10.42 36.40 1.25
CA SER A 143 9.60 37.00 0.19
C SER A 143 9.82 36.40 -1.21
N ALA A 144 10.88 35.62 -1.39
CA ALA A 144 11.25 35.05 -2.68
C ALA A 144 10.63 33.65 -2.88
N GLU A 145 9.71 33.52 -3.84
CA GLU A 145 9.20 32.21 -4.26
C GLU A 145 10.28 31.42 -5.00
N HIS A 146 10.58 30.22 -4.49
CA HIS A 146 11.52 29.29 -5.12
C HIS A 146 10.77 28.04 -5.61
N PRO A 147 11.03 27.56 -6.85
CA PRO A 147 10.39 26.36 -7.37
C PRO A 147 10.98 25.12 -6.68
N TRP A 148 10.13 24.31 -6.06
CA TRP A 148 10.54 23.09 -5.38
C TRP A 148 10.74 21.93 -6.37
N CYS A 149 11.89 21.26 -6.31
CA CYS A 149 12.09 19.95 -6.91
C CYS A 149 12.10 18.83 -5.84
N ALA A 150 12.12 17.57 -6.30
CA ALA A 150 12.14 16.41 -5.42
C ALA A 150 13.37 16.35 -4.51
N TRP A 151 14.50 16.94 -4.94
CA TRP A 151 15.71 17.04 -4.14
C TRP A 151 15.51 18.01 -2.97
N ASP A 152 15.00 19.21 -3.21
CA ASP A 152 14.81 20.26 -2.20
C ASP A 152 13.84 19.82 -1.09
N ILE A 153 12.79 19.07 -1.47
CA ILE A 153 11.85 18.44 -0.52
C ILE A 153 12.58 17.43 0.38
N CYS A 154 13.44 16.58 -0.21
CA CYS A 154 14.21 15.61 0.54
C CYS A 154 15.28 16.27 1.41
N GLU A 155 15.92 17.34 0.94
CA GLU A 155 16.93 18.10 1.68
C GLU A 155 16.31 18.87 2.85
N ALA A 156 15.23 19.61 2.63
CA ALA A 156 14.48 20.29 3.70
C ALA A 156 13.95 19.29 4.75
N TRP A 157 13.52 18.10 4.32
CA TRP A 157 13.13 17.04 5.24
C TRP A 157 14.32 16.44 6.01
N ALA A 158 15.47 16.26 5.35
CA ALA A 158 16.71 15.81 6.00
C ALA A 158 17.15 16.81 7.09
N GLU A 159 17.14 18.11 6.78
CA GLU A 159 17.46 19.17 7.73
C GLU A 159 16.47 19.17 8.90
N LYS A 160 15.16 19.22 8.63
CA LYS A 160 14.11 19.22 9.65
C LYS A 160 14.14 17.98 10.57
N ARG A 161 14.65 16.84 10.09
CA ARG A 161 14.81 15.61 10.86
C ARG A 161 16.21 15.42 11.48
N GLY A 162 17.15 16.34 11.24
CA GLY A 162 18.53 16.19 11.66
C GLY A 162 19.25 15.00 11.00
N TYR A 163 18.80 14.56 9.83
CA TYR A 163 19.45 13.49 9.08
C TYR A 163 20.72 14.03 8.42
N LYS A 164 21.87 13.74 9.02
CA LYS A 164 23.19 14.13 8.51
C LYS A 164 24.04 12.92 8.17
N THR A 165 24.87 13.05 7.15
CA THR A 165 25.84 12.05 6.70
C THR A 165 27.05 11.99 7.64
N ALA A 166 27.49 10.77 8.00
CA ALA A 166 28.50 10.57 9.04
C ALA A 166 29.89 11.18 8.75
N LYS A 167 30.28 11.29 7.47
CA LYS A 167 31.62 11.79 7.08
C LYS A 167 31.72 13.30 6.90
N ALA A 168 30.64 13.96 6.47
CA ALA A 168 30.68 15.33 5.98
C ALA A 168 29.65 16.26 6.65
N ALA A 169 28.84 15.75 7.58
CA ALA A 169 27.75 16.46 8.25
C ALA A 169 26.73 17.15 7.30
N ARG A 170 26.72 16.77 6.01
CA ARG A 170 25.75 17.24 5.01
C ARG A 170 24.40 16.54 5.21
N ASN A 171 23.32 17.18 4.78
CA ASN A 171 21.98 16.60 4.76
C ASN A 171 21.96 15.22 4.06
N ASP A 172 21.40 14.22 4.71
CA ASP A 172 21.26 12.85 4.18
C ASP A 172 19.93 12.74 3.42
N VAL A 173 19.98 13.22 2.18
CA VAL A 173 18.85 13.31 1.24
C VAL A 173 18.28 11.93 0.90
N TYR A 174 19.12 10.88 0.83
CA TYR A 174 18.68 9.51 0.56
C TYR A 174 17.87 8.92 1.73
N ARG A 175 18.34 9.11 2.97
CA ARG A 175 17.60 8.71 4.18
C ARG A 175 16.30 9.48 4.33
N ALA A 176 16.30 10.77 3.97
CA ALA A 176 15.10 11.59 3.96
C ALA A 176 14.07 11.10 2.93
N ALA A 177 14.49 10.81 1.69
CA ALA A 177 13.62 10.25 0.65
C ALA A 177 13.00 8.91 1.10
N ASN A 178 13.82 8.01 1.65
CA ASN A 178 13.35 6.75 2.25
C ASN A 178 12.33 6.97 3.39
N SER A 179 12.51 8.02 4.20
CA SER A 179 11.56 8.40 5.26
C SER A 179 10.25 8.95 4.68
N LEU A 180 10.28 9.78 3.64
CA LEU A 180 9.08 10.34 3.00
C LEU A 180 8.22 9.25 2.37
N LEU A 181 8.84 8.30 1.64
CA LEU A 181 8.12 7.16 1.06
C LEU A 181 7.48 6.27 2.12
N ARG A 182 8.12 6.11 3.29
CA ARG A 182 7.53 5.39 4.43
C ARG A 182 6.37 6.16 5.08
N LEU A 183 6.44 7.49 5.17
CA LEU A 183 5.31 8.30 5.64
C LEU A 183 4.07 8.16 4.72
N ALA A 184 4.28 8.07 3.40
CA ALA A 184 3.21 7.81 2.45
C ALA A 184 2.62 6.40 2.61
N LEU A 185 3.47 5.37 2.68
CA LEU A 185 3.03 3.98 2.90
C LEU A 185 2.33 3.77 4.26
N ASP A 186 2.72 4.53 5.28
CA ASP A 186 2.08 4.55 6.60
C ASP A 186 0.77 5.37 6.64
N GLY A 187 0.32 5.94 5.52
CA GLY A 187 -0.90 6.76 5.43
C GLY A 187 -0.79 8.15 6.05
N ARG A 188 0.39 8.54 6.58
CA ARG A 188 0.64 9.87 7.16
C ARG A 188 0.76 10.96 6.10
N LEU A 189 1.16 10.58 4.88
CA LEU A 189 1.03 11.38 3.66
C LEU A 189 0.07 10.65 2.73
N SER A 190 -1.23 10.86 2.95
CA SER A 190 -2.27 10.17 2.19
C SER A 190 -2.28 10.64 0.73
N LEU A 191 -2.15 9.69 -0.20
CA LEU A 191 -2.31 9.89 -1.63
C LEU A 191 -3.58 9.17 -2.07
N CYS A 192 -4.59 9.93 -2.47
CA CYS A 192 -5.82 9.42 -3.06
C CYS A 192 -5.87 9.66 -4.57
N PHE A 193 -6.69 8.88 -5.26
CA PHE A 193 -7.02 9.06 -6.67
C PHE A 193 -8.54 9.10 -6.80
N HIS A 194 -9.05 10.05 -7.58
CA HIS A 194 -10.45 10.01 -8.01
C HIS A 194 -10.68 8.82 -8.96
N PRO A 195 -11.90 8.26 -9.01
CA PRO A 195 -12.21 7.20 -9.97
C PRO A 195 -12.07 7.70 -11.42
N PRO A 196 -11.83 6.80 -12.39
CA PRO A 196 -11.79 7.17 -13.81
C PRO A 196 -13.07 7.92 -14.24
N GLY A 197 -12.93 9.00 -15.02
CA GLY A 197 -14.05 9.84 -15.46
C GLY A 197 -14.62 10.80 -14.40
N TYR A 198 -14.16 10.77 -13.15
CA TYR A 198 -14.71 11.65 -12.08
C TYR A 198 -14.70 13.13 -12.45
N ASN A 199 -13.58 13.63 -12.99
CA ASN A 199 -13.43 15.05 -13.33
C ASN A 199 -14.37 15.51 -14.46
N GLU A 200 -14.78 14.60 -15.34
CA GLU A 200 -15.70 14.89 -16.45
C GLU A 200 -17.16 14.97 -15.97
N GLN A 201 -17.51 14.20 -14.95
CA GLN A 201 -18.87 14.09 -14.39
C GLN A 201 -18.95 14.63 -12.95
N LYS A 202 -18.03 15.54 -12.57
CA LYS A 202 -17.80 15.97 -11.19
C LYS A 202 -19.08 16.38 -10.46
N GLY A 203 -19.88 17.25 -11.07
CA GLY A 203 -21.13 17.72 -10.49
C GLY A 203 -22.14 16.61 -10.22
N THR A 204 -22.20 15.60 -11.09
CA THR A 204 -23.08 14.43 -10.93
C THR A 204 -22.68 13.58 -9.73
N TRP A 205 -21.39 13.32 -9.55
CA TRP A 205 -20.89 12.51 -8.44
C TRP A 205 -20.96 13.22 -7.09
N GLU A 206 -20.73 14.54 -7.07
CA GLU A 206 -20.81 15.36 -5.86
C GLU A 206 -22.25 15.59 -5.39
N SER A 207 -23.23 15.61 -6.31
CA SER A 207 -24.66 15.69 -5.97
C SER A 207 -25.38 14.33 -5.93
N HIS A 208 -24.67 13.20 -6.02
CA HIS A 208 -25.32 11.89 -6.05
C HIS A 208 -25.89 11.53 -4.66
N PRO A 209 -27.13 11.01 -4.56
CA PRO A 209 -27.75 10.69 -3.26
C PRO A 209 -26.91 9.75 -2.39
N GLU A 210 -26.35 8.70 -2.99
CA GLU A 210 -25.47 7.76 -2.27
C GLU A 210 -24.19 8.44 -1.73
N THR A 211 -23.67 9.47 -2.41
CA THR A 211 -22.52 10.24 -1.91
C THR A 211 -22.88 10.98 -0.62
N THR A 212 -24.08 11.56 -0.56
CA THR A 212 -24.61 12.21 0.64
C THR A 212 -24.85 11.21 1.77
N GLU A 213 -25.45 10.05 1.49
CA GLU A 213 -25.63 8.98 2.48
C GLU A 213 -24.30 8.46 3.04
N LEU A 214 -23.29 8.28 2.18
CA LEU A 214 -21.95 7.87 2.60
C LEU A 214 -21.25 8.91 3.50
N VAL A 215 -21.47 10.20 3.28
CA VAL A 215 -20.94 11.27 4.15
C VAL A 215 -21.56 11.21 5.55
N VAL A 216 -22.87 10.94 5.64
CA VAL A 216 -23.57 10.74 6.92
C VAL A 216 -23.11 9.45 7.61
N LEU A 217 -23.02 8.33 6.89
CA LEU A 217 -22.52 7.05 7.42
C LEU A 217 -21.06 7.12 7.91
N GLN A 218 -20.24 7.98 7.31
CA GLN A 218 -18.87 8.25 7.77
C GLN A 218 -18.79 9.22 8.96
N GLY A 219 -19.91 9.74 9.45
CA GLY A 219 -19.95 10.70 10.56
C GLY A 219 -19.28 12.03 10.26
N ARG A 220 -19.18 12.42 8.98
CA ARG A 220 -18.52 13.67 8.55
C ARG A 220 -19.44 14.88 8.57
N VAL A 221 -20.74 14.65 8.65
CA VAL A 221 -21.79 15.65 8.85
C VAL A 221 -22.74 15.06 9.90
N GLY A 222 -23.10 15.85 10.91
CA GLY A 222 -24.06 15.43 11.93
C GLY A 222 -25.45 15.13 11.33
N PRO A 223 -26.29 14.34 12.01
CA PRO A 223 -27.65 14.05 11.55
C PRO A 223 -28.54 15.30 11.66
N ALA A 224 -28.47 16.14 10.63
CA ALA A 224 -29.23 17.37 10.40
C ALA A 224 -29.01 18.52 11.42
N GLY A 225 -28.27 19.54 11.00
CA GLY A 225 -28.69 20.93 11.26
C GLY A 225 -28.12 21.66 12.48
N ASP A 226 -27.13 21.12 13.20
CA ASP A 226 -26.42 21.87 14.23
C ASP A 226 -25.26 22.67 13.61
N GLU A 227 -25.55 23.93 13.25
CA GLU A 227 -24.55 24.99 13.11
C GLU A 227 -24.06 25.37 14.52
N GLU A 228 -23.12 24.61 15.08
CA GLU A 228 -22.40 25.07 16.28
C GLU A 228 -21.40 26.16 15.89
N GLU A 229 -21.74 27.40 16.25
CA GLU A 229 -20.87 28.57 16.19
C GLU A 229 -19.65 28.35 17.11
N GLU A 230 -18.46 28.14 16.53
CA GLU A 230 -17.20 28.22 17.30
C GLU A 230 -16.88 29.70 17.60
N GLU A 231 -17.37 30.21 18.73
CA GLU A 231 -16.83 31.41 19.38
C GLU A 231 -15.56 31.08 20.22
N GLU A 232 -14.63 32.05 20.24
CA GLU A 232 -13.34 32.14 20.99
C GLU A 232 -12.09 31.38 20.46
#